data_AF-A0A2N0HHF9-F1
#
_entry.id   AF-A0A2N0HHF9-F1
#
_cell.length_a   1.000
_cell.length_b   1.000
_cell.length_c   1.000
_cell.angle_alpha   90.00
_cell.angle_beta   90.00
_cell.angle_gamma   90.00
#
_symmetry.space_group_name_H-M   'P 1'
#
loop_
_entity.id
_entity.type
_entity.pdbx_description
1 polymer ?
#
loop_
_entity_poly.entity_id
_entity_poly.type
_entity_poly.pdbx_seq_one_letter_code
_entity_poly.pdbx_strand_id
1 'polypeptide(L)' 'MATKKPVSKKKSVSAKKLCSSVIVKDGLKKDGTLKKGYKYIKGGKIVKAKASKK' A
#
# COMPACT_ATOMS: atom_id res chain seq x y z
N MET A 1 -18.34 18.00 -39.78
CA MET A 1 -17.05 18.15 -39.07
C MET A 1 -17.02 17.14 -37.93
N ALA A 2 -16.15 16.14 -37.96
CA ALA A 2 -16.05 15.13 -36.90
C ALA A 2 -14.99 15.58 -35.87
N THR A 3 -15.42 15.83 -34.63
CA THR A 3 -14.50 16.15 -33.52
C THR A 3 -13.87 14.87 -32.99
N LYS A 4 -12.55 14.71 -33.18
CA LYS A 4 -11.80 13.55 -32.67
C LYS A 4 -11.78 13.60 -31.12
N LYS A 5 -12.27 12.55 -30.45
CA LYS A 5 -12.17 12.39 -28.98
C LYS A 5 -10.69 12.34 -28.56
N PRO A 6 -10.27 13.08 -27.51
CA PRO A 6 -8.89 13.02 -27.03
C PRO A 6 -8.64 11.66 -26.39
N VAL A 7 -7.73 10.88 -26.97
CA VAL A 7 -7.27 9.62 -26.38
C VAL A 7 -6.40 9.99 -25.17
N SER A 8 -6.93 9.78 -23.96
CA SER A 8 -6.18 10.06 -22.74
C SER A 8 -5.00 9.08 -22.66
N LYS A 9 -3.78 9.59 -22.80
CA LYS A 9 -2.56 8.80 -22.60
C LYS A 9 -2.59 8.27 -21.16
N LYS A 10 -2.65 6.93 -20.99
CA LYS A 10 -2.52 6.29 -19.68
C LYS A 10 -1.20 6.76 -19.06
N LYS A 11 -1.26 7.53 -17.97
CA LYS A 11 -0.07 7.99 -17.26
C LYS A 11 0.68 6.76 -16.75
N SER A 12 1.95 6.63 -17.16
CA SER A 12 2.82 5.55 -16.69
C SER A 12 2.93 5.62 -15.17
N VAL A 13 2.64 4.52 -14.48
CA VAL A 13 2.74 4.45 -13.01
C VAL A 13 4.22 4.37 -12.67
N SER A 14 4.72 5.31 -11.86
CA SER A 14 6.14 5.29 -11.47
C SER A 14 6.46 4.01 -10.70
N ALA A 15 7.71 3.52 -10.82
CA ALA A 15 8.18 2.33 -10.12
C ALA A 15 7.89 2.41 -8.61
N LYS A 16 8.01 3.59 -7.99
CA LYS A 16 7.71 3.81 -6.57
C LYS A 16 6.24 3.55 -6.22
N LYS A 17 5.31 3.96 -7.09
CA LYS A 17 3.87 3.69 -6.91
C LYS A 17 3.55 2.21 -7.13
N LEU A 18 4.14 1.59 -8.15
CA LEU A 18 4.03 0.15 -8.40
C LEU A 18 4.53 -0.67 -7.21
N CYS A 19 5.75 -0.42 -6.74
CA CYS A 19 6.33 -1.10 -5.59
C CYS A 19 5.52 -0.85 -4.31
N SER A 20 5.01 0.36 -4.07
CA SER A 20 4.18 0.64 -2.87
C SER A 20 2.82 -0.05 -2.92
N SER A 21 2.27 -0.31 -4.10
CA SER A 21 1.01 -1.04 -4.28
C SER A 21 1.17 -2.56 -4.24
N VAL A 22 2.31 -3.07 -4.71
CA VAL A 22 2.62 -4.52 -4.73
C VAL A 22 3.22 -5.00 -3.42
N ILE A 23 4.11 -4.20 -2.81
CA ILE A 23 4.70 -4.46 -1.50
C ILE A 23 3.70 -3.99 -0.44
N VAL A 24 2.62 -4.75 -0.28
CA VAL A 24 1.75 -4.63 0.89
C VAL A 24 2.65 -4.90 2.09
N LYS A 25 2.93 -3.88 2.89
CA LYS A 25 3.73 -4.05 4.12
C LYS A 25 3.12 -5.20 4.92
N ASP A 26 3.94 -6.19 5.24
CA ASP A 26 3.49 -7.37 5.97
C ASP A 26 2.75 -6.94 7.25
N GLY A 27 1.52 -7.45 7.42
CA GLY A 27 0.61 -7.02 8.50
C GLY A 27 -0.33 -5.85 8.19
N LEU A 28 -0.30 -5.23 7.00
CA LEU A 28 -1.27 -4.22 6.55
C LEU A 28 -2.36 -4.85 5.66
N LYS A 29 -3.63 -4.52 5.90
CA LYS A 29 -4.75 -4.90 5.04
C LYS A 29 -4.84 -3.97 3.83
N LYS A 30 -5.57 -4.42 2.79
CA LYS A 30 -5.90 -3.59 1.63
C LYS A 30 -6.70 -2.33 2.03
N ASP A 31 -7.46 -2.41 3.12
CA ASP A 31 -8.27 -1.30 3.66
C ASP A 31 -7.45 -0.28 4.47
N GLY A 32 -6.11 -0.44 4.56
CA GLY A 32 -5.23 0.46 5.31
C GLY A 32 -5.17 0.22 6.82
N THR A 33 -5.93 -0.75 7.34
CA THR A 33 -5.88 -1.16 8.75
C THR A 33 -4.88 -2.29 8.98
N LEU A 34 -4.36 -2.43 10.21
CA LEU A 34 -3.47 -3.53 10.57
C LEU A 34 -4.24 -4.86 10.70
N LYS A 35 -3.58 -5.97 10.37
CA LYS A 35 -4.03 -7.33 10.69
C LYS A 35 -3.99 -7.55 12.20
N LYS A 36 -4.91 -8.38 12.72
CA LYS A 36 -4.96 -8.72 14.16
C LYS A 36 -3.61 -9.32 14.59
N GLY A 37 -3.08 -8.86 15.71
CA GLY A 37 -1.77 -9.28 16.21
C GLY A 37 -0.58 -8.61 15.51
N TYR A 38 -0.77 -7.48 14.83
CA TYR A 38 0.30 -6.61 14.35
C TYR A 38 0.22 -5.23 15.02
N LYS A 39 1.36 -4.56 15.17
CA LYS A 39 1.45 -3.20 15.71
C LYS A 39 2.44 -2.35 14.91
N TYR A 40 2.24 -1.03 14.95
CA TYR A 40 3.24 -0.08 14.48
C TYR A 40 4.35 0.09 15.53
N ILE A 41 5.57 0.26 15.05
CA ILE A 41 6.72 0.73 15.85
C ILE A 41 7.25 2.05 15.28
N LYS A 42 8.18 2.66 16.01
CA LYS A 42 8.81 3.93 15.62
C LYS A 42 9.32 3.86 14.18
N GLY A 43 9.01 4.89 13.39
CA GLY A 43 9.35 4.95 11.96
C GLY A 43 8.35 4.27 11.02
N GLY A 44 7.12 3.96 11.48
CA GLY A 44 6.06 3.47 10.59
C GLY A 44 6.30 2.05 10.04
N LYS A 45 7.12 1.27 10.74
CA LYS A 45 7.31 -0.17 10.49
C LYS A 45 6.22 -0.96 11.20
N ILE A 46 5.75 -2.01 10.56
CA ILE A 46 4.72 -2.92 11.08
C ILE A 46 5.43 -4.19 11.56
N VAL A 47 5.12 -4.63 12.77
CA VAL A 47 5.69 -5.86 13.35
C VAL A 47 4.58 -6.70 13.97
N LYS A 48 4.76 -8.02 13.96
CA LYS A 48 3.87 -8.93 14.68
C LYS A 48 3.99 -8.64 16.18
N ALA A 49 2.86 -8.39 16.83
CA ALA A 49 2.78 -8.21 18.27
C ALA A 49 3.25 -9.51 18.92
N LYS A 50 4.43 -9.49 19.53
CA LYS A 50 4.81 -10.53 20.49
C LYS A 50 3.85 -10.41 21.68
N ALA A 51 3.22 -11.52 22.07
CA ALA A 51 2.54 -11.59 23.35
C ALA A 51 3.54 -11.16 24.42
N SER A 52 3.18 -10.17 25.24
CA SER A 52 3.95 -9.86 26.43
C SER A 52 4.04 -11.15 27.23
N LYS A 53 5.27 -11.66 27.43
CA LYS A 53 5.49 -12.61 28.52
C LYS A 53 5.12 -11.86 29.79
N LYS A 54 3.97 -12.20 30.35
CA LYS A 54 3.58 -11.82 31.69
C LYS A 54 3.98 -12.97 32.60
#